data_AF-A0A5J4XB16-F1
#
_entry.id   AF-A0A5J4XB16-F1
#
_cell.length_a   1.000
_cell.length_b   1.000
_cell.length_c   1.000
_cell.angle_alpha   90.00
_cell.angle_beta   90.00
_cell.angle_gamma   90.00
#
_symmetry.space_group_name_H-M   'P 1'
#
loop_
_entity.id
_entity.type
_entity.pdbx_description
1 polymer ?
#
loop_
_entity_poly.entity_id
_entity_poly.type
_entity_poly.pdbx_seq_one_letter_code
_entity_poly.pdbx_strand_id
1 'polypeptide(L)'
;MIINASYGSDGMNTEKYTEIKVMDQKEALKAHLSNTFMDEQQLGDNAYAVQMNPETCKCNTCLQVAYFVLDNAKYWYLNFIYNFMYKCLDMTKIHFVEGDTDSAYWAISGKQIIKRYDNKQVYEDNLHQGFKYVINDQQICDTNAKYFFPTIQGDKSDEKKLLGLAIENEGDEMVALAPKNYYIHIFKQQKSEFLLTDVNKLKGINLRQNNINKQDVIDNITIGKITQGTNMSLGLQVDQLQERQLSKTYCMRKLLSTKNALTDIQIKIIVLKNSQSCLPFFHSLTTDSYIDCASS
;
A
#
# COMPACT_ATOMS: atom_id res chain seq x y z
N MET A 1 1.26 -17.61 3.98
CA MET A 1 1.94 -16.59 4.80
C MET A 1 3.41 -16.92 5.10
N ILE A 2 3.81 -18.20 5.11
CA ILE A 2 5.17 -18.64 5.49
C ILE A 2 6.29 -18.02 4.63
N ILE A 3 6.15 -18.00 3.30
CA ILE A 3 7.19 -17.50 2.39
C ILE A 3 7.48 -16.00 2.61
N ASN A 4 6.44 -15.16 2.60
CA ASN A 4 6.62 -13.71 2.79
C ASN A 4 7.05 -13.36 4.23
N ALA A 5 6.62 -14.14 5.23
CA ALA A 5 7.03 -13.94 6.62
C ALA A 5 8.51 -14.26 6.85
N SER A 6 9.06 -15.26 6.15
CA SER A 6 10.48 -15.61 6.23
C SER A 6 11.38 -14.43 5.85
N TYR A 7 11.10 -13.80 4.70
CA TYR A 7 11.82 -12.59 4.27
C TYR A 7 11.70 -11.45 5.30
N GLY A 8 10.50 -11.22 5.85
CA GLY A 8 10.29 -10.20 6.87
C GLY A 8 11.08 -10.45 8.15
N SER A 9 11.30 -11.73 8.51
CA SER A 9 12.14 -12.11 9.64
C SER A 9 13.62 -11.82 9.40
N ASP A 10 14.12 -12.05 8.18
CA ASP A 10 15.51 -11.76 7.83
C ASP A 10 15.82 -10.25 7.82
N GLY A 11 14.82 -9.42 7.48
CA GLY A 11 14.92 -7.95 7.46
C GLY A 11 14.62 -7.26 8.79
N MET A 12 14.49 -8.01 9.88
CA MET A 12 14.04 -7.50 11.17
C MET A 12 15.09 -6.62 11.84
N ASN A 13 14.71 -5.39 12.21
CA ASN A 13 15.55 -4.48 12.97
C ASN A 13 15.31 -4.67 14.48
N THR A 14 16.13 -5.51 15.10
CA THR A 14 16.06 -5.84 16.53
C THR A 14 16.57 -4.72 17.45
N GLU A 15 17.26 -3.70 16.92
CA GLU A 15 17.72 -2.55 17.71
C GLU A 15 16.54 -1.68 18.19
N LYS A 16 15.43 -1.69 17.46
CA LYS A 16 14.23 -0.91 17.81
C LYS A 16 13.26 -1.67 18.72
N TYR A 17 13.67 -2.85 19.20
CA TYR A 17 12.78 -3.68 20.02
C TYR A 17 12.76 -3.16 21.44
N THR A 18 11.55 -2.93 21.94
CA THR A 18 11.33 -2.58 23.35
C THR A 18 10.83 -3.81 24.09
N GLU A 19 11.36 -4.03 25.28
CA GLU A 19 10.91 -5.12 26.14
C GLU A 19 9.80 -4.60 27.04
N ILE A 20 8.66 -5.31 27.10
CA ILE A 20 7.58 -5.00 28.03
C ILE A 20 7.54 -6.10 29.08
N LYS A 21 7.69 -5.72 30.36
CA LYS A 21 7.62 -6.64 31.50
C LYS A 21 6.41 -6.29 32.34
N VAL A 22 5.66 -7.31 32.76
CA VAL A 22 4.63 -7.14 33.79
C VAL A 22 5.31 -7.33 35.15
N MET A 23 5.29 -6.27 35.96
CA MET A 23 5.98 -6.16 37.24
C MET A 23 5.00 -5.77 38.35
N ASP A 24 5.35 -6.07 39.59
CA ASP A 24 4.63 -5.54 40.74
C ASP A 24 5.00 -4.07 41.01
N GLN A 25 4.32 -3.41 41.95
CA GLN A 25 4.54 -1.99 42.24
C GLN A 25 5.98 -1.70 42.68
N LYS A 26 6.61 -2.58 43.47
CA LYS A 26 7.95 -2.37 43.99
C LYS A 26 9.00 -2.54 42.89
N GLU A 27 8.80 -3.55 42.04
CA GLU A 27 9.66 -3.81 40.89
C GLU A 27 9.56 -2.69 39.84
N ALA A 28 8.37 -2.16 39.58
CA ALA A 28 8.18 -1.02 38.68
C ALA A 28 8.90 0.24 39.19
N LEU A 29 8.76 0.57 40.49
CA LEU A 29 9.49 1.68 41.11
C LEU A 29 11.02 1.49 41.04
N LYS A 30 11.50 0.25 41.15
CA LYS A 30 12.92 -0.05 40.96
C LYS A 30 13.36 0.13 39.51
N ALA A 31 12.50 -0.23 38.55
CA ALA A 31 12.77 -0.05 37.13
C ALA A 31 12.93 1.43 36.74
N HIS A 32 12.22 2.36 37.39
CA HIS A 32 12.37 3.81 37.17
C HIS A 32 13.78 4.35 37.44
N LEU A 33 14.56 3.65 38.26
CA LEU A 33 15.95 4.01 38.54
C LEU A 33 16.93 3.48 37.48
N SER A 34 16.44 2.68 36.54
CA SER A 34 17.25 2.14 35.45
C SER A 34 17.35 3.12 34.29
N ASN A 35 18.53 3.24 33.69
CA ASN A 35 18.74 4.04 32.49
C ASN A 35 18.03 3.48 31.25
N THR A 36 17.51 2.26 31.34
CA THR A 36 16.75 1.57 30.29
C THR A 36 15.25 1.79 30.38
N PHE A 37 14.76 2.45 31.43
CA PHE A 37 13.33 2.74 31.56
C PHE A 37 12.85 3.69 30.46
N MET A 38 11.70 3.39 29.86
CA MET A 38 11.07 4.27 28.86
C MET A 38 9.72 4.79 29.32
N ASP A 39 8.82 3.88 29.70
CA ASP A 39 7.47 4.24 30.12
C ASP A 39 6.88 3.15 31.04
N GLU A 40 5.86 3.51 31.79
CA GLU A 40 5.07 2.56 32.56
C GLU A 40 3.57 2.73 32.31
N GLN A 41 2.88 1.60 32.26
CA GLN A 41 1.44 1.55 32.27
C GLN A 41 1.01 0.67 33.44
N GLN A 42 0.45 1.27 34.48
CA GLN A 42 -0.28 0.51 35.49
C GLN A 42 -1.37 -0.32 34.78
N LEU A 43 -1.60 -1.55 35.22
CA LEU A 43 -2.65 -2.46 34.72
C LEU A 43 -3.65 -2.82 35.82
N GLY A 44 -3.23 -2.74 37.09
CA GLY A 44 -4.06 -2.97 38.28
C GLY A 44 -3.35 -2.50 39.55
N ASP A 45 -3.88 -2.85 40.72
CA ASP A 45 -3.38 -2.34 42.02
C ASP A 45 -1.91 -2.70 42.27
N ASN A 46 -1.47 -3.88 41.83
CA ASN A 46 -0.09 -4.37 41.99
C ASN A 46 0.45 -5.01 40.70
N ALA A 47 0.06 -4.48 39.54
CA ALA A 47 0.53 -4.96 38.24
C ALA A 47 0.77 -3.78 37.30
N TYR A 48 1.97 -3.70 36.75
CA TYR A 48 2.45 -2.61 35.89
C TYR A 48 3.13 -3.21 34.67
N ALA A 49 2.75 -2.79 33.48
CA ALA A 49 3.51 -3.04 32.26
C ALA A 49 4.58 -1.96 32.14
N VAL A 50 5.84 -2.34 32.37
CA VAL A 50 6.99 -1.45 32.29
C VAL A 50 7.67 -1.69 30.95
N GLN A 51 7.79 -0.64 30.15
CA GLN A 51 8.50 -0.65 28.88
C GLN A 51 9.96 -0.25 29.11
N MET A 52 10.86 -1.10 28.65
CA MET A 52 12.30 -0.98 28.81
C MET A 52 12.97 -0.99 27.43
N ASN A 53 14.00 -0.16 27.27
CA ASN A 53 14.90 -0.18 26.13
C ASN A 53 16.09 -1.12 26.41
N PRO A 54 16.22 -2.26 25.72
CA PRO A 54 17.32 -3.18 25.93
C PRO A 54 18.67 -2.51 25.64
N GLU A 55 19.66 -2.67 26.54
CA GLU A 55 21.03 -2.13 26.32
C GLU A 55 21.78 -2.88 25.21
N THR A 56 21.36 -4.11 24.93
CA THR A 56 21.98 -4.97 23.91
C THR A 56 20.89 -5.53 23.01
N CYS A 57 21.17 -5.55 21.71
CA CYS A 57 20.34 -6.20 20.70
C CYS A 57 21.09 -7.41 20.13
N LYS A 58 20.34 -8.39 19.64
CA LYS A 58 20.91 -9.53 18.93
C LYS A 58 20.74 -9.31 17.42
N CYS A 59 21.85 -9.19 16.70
CA CYS A 59 21.87 -9.06 15.25
C CYS A 59 22.10 -10.43 14.58
N ASN A 60 21.19 -11.37 14.83
CA ASN A 60 21.30 -12.75 14.33
C ASN A 60 20.51 -12.97 13.03
N THR A 61 20.02 -11.90 12.41
CA THR A 61 19.23 -11.96 11.19
C THR A 61 20.12 -11.83 9.96
N CYS A 62 19.73 -12.52 8.88
CA CYS A 62 20.47 -12.52 7.62
C CYS A 62 20.09 -11.28 6.79
N LEU A 63 20.45 -10.08 7.25
CA LEU A 63 20.09 -8.82 6.58
C LEU A 63 20.52 -8.77 5.11
N GLN A 64 21.66 -9.40 4.75
CA GLN A 64 22.08 -9.44 3.35
C GLN A 64 21.08 -10.21 2.48
N VAL A 65 20.48 -11.28 3.01
CA VAL A 65 19.45 -12.06 2.28
C VAL A 65 18.22 -11.20 2.04
N ALA A 66 17.73 -10.48 3.05
CA ALA A 66 16.61 -9.56 2.89
C ALA A 66 16.90 -8.48 1.84
N TYR A 67 18.11 -7.91 1.84
CA TYR A 67 18.55 -6.96 0.83
C TYR A 67 18.53 -7.57 -0.58
N PHE A 68 19.14 -8.75 -0.77
CA PHE A 68 19.17 -9.44 -2.06
C PHE A 68 17.79 -9.83 -2.56
N VAL A 69 16.85 -10.21 -1.68
CA VAL A 69 15.47 -10.51 -2.07
C VAL A 69 14.80 -9.29 -2.69
N LEU A 70 14.93 -8.12 -2.07
CA LEU A 70 14.36 -6.86 -2.59
C LEU A 70 15.00 -6.44 -3.92
N ASP A 71 16.31 -6.55 -4.04
CA ASP A 71 17.00 -6.18 -5.28
C ASP A 71 16.69 -7.14 -6.42
N ASN A 72 16.56 -8.45 -6.16
CA ASN A 72 16.11 -9.41 -7.16
C ASN A 72 14.67 -9.16 -7.60
N ALA A 73 13.78 -8.74 -6.69
CA ALA A 73 12.41 -8.37 -7.05
C ALA A 73 12.39 -7.18 -8.04
N LYS A 74 13.18 -6.13 -7.76
CA LYS A 74 13.34 -4.98 -8.68
C LYS A 74 13.95 -5.41 -10.02
N TYR A 75 15.00 -6.23 -9.98
CA TYR A 75 15.66 -6.74 -11.18
C TYR A 75 14.68 -7.53 -12.06
N TRP A 76 13.82 -8.34 -11.45
CA TRP A 76 12.80 -9.09 -12.18
C TRP A 76 11.81 -8.16 -12.92
N TYR A 77 11.37 -7.07 -12.28
CA TYR A 77 10.55 -6.03 -12.94
C TYR A 77 11.26 -5.42 -14.14
N LEU A 78 12.52 -5.03 -13.98
CA LEU A 78 13.31 -4.46 -15.07
C LEU A 78 13.50 -5.47 -16.19
N ASN A 79 13.72 -6.74 -15.86
CA ASN A 79 13.83 -7.82 -16.83
C ASN A 79 12.55 -7.96 -17.66
N PHE A 80 11.36 -7.89 -17.05
CA PHE A 80 10.10 -7.88 -17.79
C PHE A 80 9.97 -6.65 -18.69
N ILE A 81 10.23 -5.45 -18.18
CA ILE A 81 10.10 -4.21 -18.96
C ILE A 81 11.07 -4.20 -20.16
N TYR A 82 12.36 -4.52 -19.95
CA TYR A 82 13.38 -4.43 -20.99
C TYR A 82 13.43 -5.64 -21.92
N ASN A 83 13.21 -6.85 -21.42
CA ASN A 83 13.32 -8.06 -22.24
C ASN A 83 11.98 -8.55 -22.79
N PHE A 84 10.86 -8.10 -22.25
CA PHE A 84 9.54 -8.31 -22.84
C PHE A 84 8.99 -7.01 -23.41
N MET A 85 8.53 -6.06 -22.57
CA MET A 85 7.72 -4.93 -23.05
C MET A 85 8.38 -4.12 -24.17
N TYR A 86 9.61 -3.65 -23.98
CA TYR A 86 10.33 -2.85 -24.99
C TYR A 86 10.64 -3.60 -26.29
N LYS A 87 10.77 -4.94 -26.23
CA LYS A 87 11.11 -5.75 -27.41
C LYS A 87 9.86 -6.24 -28.16
N CYS A 88 8.78 -6.46 -27.43
CA CYS A 88 7.55 -7.09 -27.88
C CYS A 88 6.48 -6.07 -28.28
N LEU A 89 6.39 -4.96 -27.55
CA LEU A 89 5.24 -4.07 -27.55
C LEU A 89 5.58 -2.68 -28.11
N ASP A 90 4.54 -2.02 -28.63
CA ASP A 90 4.55 -0.63 -29.02
C ASP A 90 4.41 0.26 -27.79
N MET A 91 5.54 0.73 -27.28
CA MET A 91 5.58 1.61 -26.10
C MET A 91 4.94 2.98 -26.34
N THR A 92 4.65 3.37 -27.59
CA THR A 92 3.89 4.61 -27.87
C THR A 92 2.39 4.44 -27.59
N LYS A 93 1.92 3.20 -27.48
CA LYS A 93 0.53 2.82 -27.22
C LYS A 93 0.29 2.30 -25.81
N ILE A 94 1.29 2.39 -24.94
CA ILE A 94 1.22 1.91 -23.56
C ILE A 94 1.61 3.05 -22.63
N HIS A 95 0.80 3.30 -21.62
CA HIS A 95 1.07 4.31 -20.60
C HIS A 95 1.06 3.67 -19.20
N PHE A 96 2.11 3.93 -18.43
CA PHE A 96 2.16 3.50 -17.03
C PHE A 96 1.24 4.38 -16.18
N VAL A 97 0.32 3.78 -15.44
CA VAL A 97 -0.61 4.52 -14.58
C VAL A 97 -0.14 4.50 -13.14
N GLU A 98 0.07 3.31 -12.59
CA GLU A 98 0.51 3.11 -11.21
C GLU A 98 1.19 1.75 -11.04
N GLY A 99 2.04 1.60 -10.02
CA GLY A 99 2.54 0.30 -9.58
C GLY A 99 2.79 0.27 -8.08
N ASP A 100 2.73 -0.93 -7.52
CA ASP A 100 3.10 -1.24 -6.14
C ASP A 100 4.20 -2.32 -6.14
N THR A 101 4.51 -2.91 -4.97
CA THR A 101 5.60 -3.89 -4.80
C THR A 101 5.61 -5.04 -5.81
N ASP A 102 4.44 -5.59 -6.14
CA ASP A 102 4.26 -6.81 -6.95
C ASP A 102 3.12 -6.69 -7.98
N SER A 103 2.61 -5.48 -8.21
CA SER A 103 1.61 -5.18 -9.24
C SER A 103 1.97 -3.93 -10.04
N ALA A 104 1.49 -3.86 -11.28
CA ALA A 104 1.62 -2.69 -12.14
C ALA A 104 0.38 -2.55 -13.03
N TYR A 105 -0.09 -1.32 -13.19
CA TYR A 105 -1.26 -0.94 -13.94
C TYR A 105 -0.85 -0.13 -15.16
N TRP A 106 -1.28 -0.59 -16.33
CA TRP A 106 -0.92 -0.03 -17.62
C TRP A 106 -2.20 0.29 -18.39
N ALA A 107 -2.27 1.49 -18.96
CA ALA A 107 -3.28 1.84 -19.94
C ALA A 107 -2.77 1.42 -21.33
N ILE A 108 -3.61 0.68 -22.07
CA ILE A 108 -3.25 0.11 -23.36
C ILE A 108 -4.16 0.70 -24.44
N SER A 109 -3.56 1.30 -25.46
CA SER A 109 -4.27 1.85 -26.63
C SER A 109 -4.66 0.72 -27.58
N GLY A 110 -5.76 0.05 -27.25
CA GLY A 110 -6.33 -1.00 -28.06
C GLY A 110 -7.41 -0.53 -29.04
N LYS A 111 -8.26 -1.46 -29.49
CA LYS A 111 -9.39 -1.13 -30.35
C LYS A 111 -10.43 -0.34 -29.54
N GLN A 112 -10.86 0.80 -30.07
CA GLN A 112 -11.88 1.62 -29.43
C GLN A 112 -13.27 1.04 -29.71
N ILE A 113 -13.94 0.55 -28.67
CA ILE A 113 -15.36 0.18 -28.71
C ILE A 113 -16.10 1.08 -27.73
N ILE A 114 -17.06 1.85 -28.22
CA ILE A 114 -17.91 2.70 -27.38
C ILE A 114 -19.03 1.83 -26.83
N LYS A 115 -19.19 1.82 -25.50
CA LYS A 115 -20.28 1.10 -24.84
C LYS A 115 -21.63 1.68 -25.25
N ARG A 116 -22.48 0.83 -25.81
CA ARG A 116 -23.87 1.09 -26.19
C ARG A 116 -24.76 -0.02 -25.63
N TYR A 117 -26.06 0.22 -25.59
CA TYR A 117 -27.02 -0.75 -25.07
C TYR A 117 -27.03 -2.05 -25.88
N ASP A 118 -26.83 -1.96 -27.19
CA ASP A 118 -26.91 -3.06 -28.17
C ASP A 118 -25.59 -3.83 -28.35
N ASN A 119 -24.46 -3.33 -27.84
CA ASN A 119 -23.13 -3.91 -28.08
C ASN A 119 -22.38 -4.31 -26.79
N LYS A 120 -23.10 -4.48 -25.67
CA LYS A 120 -22.52 -4.76 -24.35
C LYS A 120 -21.47 -5.89 -24.40
N GLN A 121 -21.80 -7.03 -24.99
CA GLN A 121 -20.87 -8.16 -25.10
C GLN A 121 -19.60 -7.80 -25.90
N VAL A 122 -19.75 -7.11 -27.03
CA VAL A 122 -18.62 -6.68 -27.88
C VAL A 122 -17.72 -5.69 -27.14
N TYR A 123 -18.30 -4.81 -26.33
CA TYR A 123 -17.55 -3.92 -25.47
C TYR A 123 -16.75 -4.69 -24.42
N GLU A 124 -17.38 -5.65 -23.76
CA GLU A 124 -16.77 -6.47 -22.71
C GLU A 124 -15.67 -7.38 -23.25
N ASP A 125 -15.90 -8.06 -24.38
CA ASP A 125 -14.89 -8.86 -25.07
C ASP A 125 -13.67 -8.01 -25.50
N ASN A 126 -13.90 -6.73 -25.81
CA ASN A 126 -12.85 -5.80 -26.19
C ASN A 126 -11.99 -5.36 -24.98
N LEU A 127 -12.51 -5.42 -23.75
CA LEU A 127 -11.70 -5.17 -22.56
C LEU A 127 -10.64 -6.27 -22.37
N HIS A 128 -10.96 -7.50 -22.76
CA HIS A 128 -10.05 -8.66 -22.73
C HIS A 128 -9.08 -8.72 -23.92
N GLN A 129 -8.84 -7.60 -24.60
CA GLN A 129 -7.91 -7.56 -25.74
C GLN A 129 -6.45 -7.80 -25.34
N GLY A 130 -6.10 -7.63 -24.07
CA GLY A 130 -4.73 -7.72 -23.58
C GLY A 130 -3.76 -6.88 -24.42
N PHE A 131 -2.64 -7.50 -24.84
CA PHE A 131 -1.62 -6.85 -25.67
C PHE A 131 -1.88 -6.92 -27.17
N LYS A 132 -2.97 -7.55 -27.63
CA LYS A 132 -3.19 -7.90 -29.06
C LYS A 132 -2.95 -6.77 -30.05
N TYR A 133 -3.37 -5.56 -29.74
CA TYR A 133 -3.29 -4.40 -30.64
C TYR A 133 -2.03 -3.54 -30.48
N VAL A 134 -1.19 -3.88 -29.51
CA VAL A 134 0.05 -3.17 -29.19
C VAL A 134 1.27 -4.06 -29.36
N ILE A 135 1.13 -5.25 -29.95
CA ILE A 135 2.26 -6.11 -30.32
C ILE A 135 2.92 -5.54 -31.58
N ASN A 136 4.24 -5.31 -31.51
CA ASN A 136 5.05 -4.90 -32.66
C ASN A 136 5.63 -6.10 -33.40
N ASP A 137 6.14 -7.09 -32.66
CA ASP A 137 6.75 -8.29 -33.21
C ASP A 137 6.16 -9.53 -32.54
N GLN A 138 5.27 -10.21 -33.26
CA GLN A 138 4.59 -11.41 -32.75
C GLN A 138 5.56 -12.55 -32.46
N GLN A 139 6.62 -12.72 -33.26
CA GLN A 139 7.55 -13.84 -33.10
C GLN A 139 8.40 -13.67 -31.85
N ILE A 140 8.86 -12.43 -31.58
CA ILE A 140 9.58 -12.10 -30.35
C ILE A 140 8.64 -12.22 -29.14
N CYS A 141 7.39 -11.74 -29.24
CA CYS A 141 6.37 -11.94 -28.22
C CYS A 141 6.20 -13.40 -27.85
N ASP A 142 5.91 -14.26 -28.82
CA ASP A 142 5.63 -15.67 -28.58
C ASP A 142 6.85 -16.40 -28.01
N THR A 143 8.05 -16.03 -28.47
CA THR A 143 9.31 -16.60 -27.96
C THR A 143 9.58 -16.21 -26.51
N ASN A 144 9.29 -14.96 -26.14
CA ASN A 144 9.59 -14.42 -24.81
C ASN A 144 8.46 -14.62 -23.80
N ALA A 145 7.20 -14.73 -24.24
CA ALA A 145 6.03 -14.84 -23.39
C ALA A 145 6.15 -16.02 -22.41
N LYS A 146 6.69 -17.16 -22.85
CA LYS A 146 6.91 -18.35 -22.00
C LYS A 146 7.76 -18.09 -20.75
N TYR A 147 8.59 -17.05 -20.73
CA TYR A 147 9.40 -16.70 -19.55
C TYR A 147 8.58 -15.95 -18.50
N PHE A 148 7.63 -15.13 -18.92
CA PHE A 148 6.90 -14.21 -18.04
C PHE A 148 5.47 -14.66 -17.76
N PHE A 149 4.82 -15.35 -18.69
CA PHE A 149 3.45 -15.82 -18.57
C PHE A 149 3.40 -17.33 -18.36
N PRO A 150 2.34 -17.86 -17.74
CA PRO A 150 2.11 -19.30 -17.69
C PRO A 150 1.93 -19.84 -19.13
N THR A 151 2.71 -20.86 -19.49
CA THR A 151 2.57 -21.55 -20.78
C THR A 151 1.47 -22.59 -20.64
N ILE A 152 0.25 -22.27 -21.05
CA ILE A 152 -0.86 -23.21 -20.94
C ILE A 152 -1.41 -23.47 -22.33
N GLN A 153 -1.36 -24.74 -22.74
CA GLN A 153 -2.21 -25.22 -23.81
C GLN A 153 -3.62 -25.44 -23.22
N GLY A 154 -4.58 -24.60 -23.62
CA GLY A 154 -6.00 -24.76 -23.29
C GLY A 154 -6.60 -23.67 -22.38
N ASP A 155 -7.83 -23.91 -21.95
CA ASP A 155 -8.77 -22.94 -21.32
C ASP A 155 -8.53 -22.74 -19.81
N LYS A 156 -7.27 -22.71 -19.36
CA LYS A 156 -6.92 -22.55 -17.93
C LYS A 156 -6.31 -21.19 -17.65
N SER A 157 -7.06 -20.12 -17.88
CA SER A 157 -6.65 -18.73 -17.58
C SER A 157 -6.13 -18.48 -16.17
N ASP A 158 -6.35 -19.41 -15.22
CA ASP A 158 -6.06 -19.24 -13.79
C ASP A 158 -4.73 -19.87 -13.31
N GLU A 159 -3.94 -20.57 -14.14
CA GLU A 159 -2.69 -21.15 -13.63
C GLU A 159 -1.63 -20.07 -13.34
N LYS A 160 -1.17 -20.03 -12.09
CA LYS A 160 -0.12 -19.11 -11.65
C LYS A 160 1.24 -19.76 -11.79
N LYS A 161 2.11 -19.15 -12.59
CA LYS A 161 3.52 -19.54 -12.70
C LYS A 161 4.34 -18.88 -11.58
N LEU A 162 5.22 -19.64 -10.93
CA LEU A 162 6.19 -19.07 -9.99
C LEU A 162 7.10 -18.07 -10.73
N LEU A 163 7.18 -16.83 -10.22
CA LEU A 163 7.85 -15.71 -10.91
C LEU A 163 7.30 -15.45 -12.32
N GLY A 164 6.01 -15.72 -12.54
CA GLY A 164 5.26 -15.29 -13.71
C GLY A 164 4.27 -14.20 -13.36
N LEU A 165 3.90 -13.42 -14.37
CA LEU A 165 2.83 -12.44 -14.31
C LEU A 165 1.47 -13.14 -14.43
N ALA A 166 0.53 -12.65 -13.63
CA ALA A 166 -0.88 -12.97 -13.75
C ALA A 166 -1.65 -11.68 -14.01
N ILE A 167 -2.58 -11.71 -14.97
CA ILE A 167 -3.50 -10.61 -15.20
C ILE A 167 -4.59 -10.72 -14.13
N GLU A 168 -4.57 -9.82 -13.15
CA GLU A 168 -5.52 -9.89 -12.03
C GLU A 168 -6.84 -9.19 -12.33
N ASN A 169 -6.78 -8.02 -12.97
CA ASN A 169 -7.96 -7.24 -13.29
C ASN A 169 -7.74 -6.50 -14.61
N GLU A 170 -8.80 -6.41 -15.40
CA GLU A 170 -8.91 -5.57 -16.58
C GLU A 170 -10.06 -4.60 -16.37
N GLY A 171 -9.96 -3.40 -16.94
CA GLY A 171 -10.90 -2.32 -16.70
C GLY A 171 -10.87 -1.30 -17.82
N ASP A 172 -11.89 -0.45 -17.87
CA ASP A 172 -12.02 0.60 -18.88
C ASP A 172 -11.54 1.97 -18.37
N GLU A 173 -11.50 2.16 -17.05
CA GLU A 173 -11.14 3.44 -16.43
C GLU A 173 -10.29 3.25 -15.18
N MET A 174 -9.25 4.08 -15.04
CA MET A 174 -8.44 4.16 -13.83
C MET A 174 -8.00 5.61 -13.59
N VAL A 175 -8.05 6.03 -12.32
CA VAL A 175 -7.59 7.33 -11.85
C VAL A 175 -6.69 7.10 -10.64
N ALA A 176 -5.39 7.35 -10.80
CA ALA A 176 -4.41 7.22 -9.72
C ALA A 176 -3.95 8.61 -9.26
N LEU A 177 -4.15 8.92 -7.98
CA LEU A 177 -3.75 10.20 -7.38
C LEU A 177 -2.37 10.13 -6.74
N ALA A 178 -2.05 8.99 -6.14
CA ALA A 178 -0.78 8.71 -5.47
C ALA A 178 -0.60 7.19 -5.33
N PRO A 179 0.62 6.69 -5.02
CA PRO A 179 0.84 5.28 -4.78
C PRO A 179 -0.09 4.72 -3.68
N LYS A 180 -0.81 3.63 -3.99
CA LYS A 180 -1.85 2.98 -3.17
C LYS A 180 -3.10 3.85 -2.92
N ASN A 181 -3.30 4.90 -3.71
CA ASN A 181 -4.45 5.81 -3.67
C ASN A 181 -5.02 5.99 -5.09
N TYR A 182 -5.94 5.11 -5.48
CA TYR A 182 -6.52 5.07 -6.81
C TYR A 182 -7.94 4.56 -6.84
N TYR A 183 -8.63 4.94 -7.90
CA TYR A 183 -9.90 4.40 -8.35
C TYR A 183 -9.67 3.59 -9.63
N ILE A 184 -10.32 2.43 -9.73
CA ILE A 184 -10.33 1.62 -10.95
C ILE A 184 -11.71 1.00 -11.16
N HIS A 185 -12.19 1.05 -12.39
CA HIS A 185 -13.44 0.43 -12.81
C HIS A 185 -13.12 -0.89 -13.51
N ILE A 186 -13.29 -1.99 -12.77
CA ILE A 186 -12.80 -3.31 -13.20
C ILE A 186 -13.93 -4.20 -13.68
N PHE A 187 -13.61 -5.04 -14.64
CA PHE A 187 -14.45 -6.12 -15.09
C PHE A 187 -14.35 -7.30 -14.13
N LYS A 188 -15.47 -7.70 -13.54
CA LYS A 188 -15.54 -8.84 -12.62
C LYS A 188 -16.58 -9.85 -13.07
N GLN A 189 -16.17 -11.12 -13.05
CA GLN A 189 -17.09 -12.23 -13.21
C GLN A 189 -17.87 -12.45 -11.90
N GLN A 190 -19.20 -12.33 -11.95
CA GLN A 190 -20.08 -12.71 -10.85
C GLN A 190 -21.04 -13.80 -11.32
N LYS A 191 -20.82 -15.03 -10.83
CA LYS A 191 -21.55 -16.23 -11.26
C LYS A 191 -21.44 -16.47 -12.77
N SER A 192 -22.48 -16.13 -13.53
CA SER A 192 -22.64 -16.37 -14.96
C SER A 192 -22.75 -15.07 -15.78
N GLU A 193 -22.69 -13.91 -15.12
CA GLU A 193 -22.72 -12.61 -15.77
C GLU A 193 -21.49 -11.81 -15.39
N PHE A 194 -21.03 -11.01 -16.33
CA PHE A 194 -19.96 -10.09 -16.09
C PHE A 194 -20.51 -8.70 -15.79
N LEU A 195 -19.91 -8.05 -14.79
CA LEU A 195 -20.32 -6.74 -14.31
C LEU A 195 -19.07 -5.88 -14.08
N LEU A 196 -19.14 -4.63 -14.52
CA LEU A 196 -18.16 -3.64 -14.15
C LEU A 196 -18.41 -3.19 -12.71
N THR A 197 -17.33 -3.07 -11.94
CA THR A 197 -17.38 -2.76 -10.51
C THR A 197 -16.35 -1.69 -10.18
N ASP A 198 -16.79 -0.68 -9.45
CA ASP A 198 -15.92 0.36 -8.91
C ASP A 198 -15.07 -0.19 -7.76
N VAL A 199 -13.76 -0.01 -7.85
CA VAL A 199 -12.82 -0.35 -6.79
C VAL A 199 -12.00 0.88 -6.42
N ASN A 200 -12.22 1.34 -5.19
CA ASN A 200 -11.36 2.32 -4.55
C ASN A 200 -10.28 1.63 -3.73
N LYS A 201 -9.06 2.15 -3.80
CA LYS A 201 -7.92 1.75 -2.98
C LYS A 201 -7.38 3.02 -2.34
N LEU A 202 -7.52 3.13 -1.03
CA LEU A 202 -7.09 4.30 -0.26
C LEU A 202 -6.24 3.84 0.92
N LYS A 203 -5.00 4.32 0.96
CA LYS A 203 -4.05 3.96 2.01
C LYS A 203 -4.47 4.57 3.34
N GLY A 204 -4.59 3.72 4.35
CA GLY A 204 -4.85 4.16 5.72
C GLY A 204 -6.29 4.52 6.04
N ILE A 205 -7.24 4.26 5.13
CA ILE A 205 -8.70 4.42 5.35
C ILE A 205 -9.40 3.07 5.25
N ASN A 206 -10.34 2.82 6.15
CA ASN A 206 -11.21 1.66 6.09
C ASN A 206 -12.42 1.94 5.21
N LEU A 207 -12.41 1.40 3.99
CA LEU A 207 -13.49 1.57 3.00
C LEU A 207 -14.81 0.91 3.41
N ARG A 208 -14.82 -0.01 4.38
CA ARG A 208 -16.09 -0.58 4.91
C ARG A 208 -16.81 0.41 5.83
N GLN A 209 -16.07 1.34 6.41
CA GLN A 209 -16.58 2.34 7.35
C GLN A 209 -16.84 3.70 6.67
N ASN A 210 -16.27 3.90 5.49
CA ASN A 210 -16.29 5.17 4.78
C ASN A 210 -16.81 4.95 3.36
N ASN A 211 -17.84 5.70 2.98
CA ASN A 211 -18.39 5.66 1.64
C ASN A 211 -17.72 6.73 0.78
N ILE A 212 -16.60 6.38 0.15
CA ILE A 212 -15.88 7.24 -0.80
C ILE A 212 -16.12 6.64 -2.19
N ASN A 213 -16.59 7.47 -3.11
CA ASN A 213 -16.98 7.05 -4.45
C ASN A 213 -16.11 7.73 -5.53
N LYS A 214 -16.34 7.40 -6.81
CA LYS A 214 -15.65 7.99 -7.96
C LYS A 214 -15.77 9.52 -7.99
N GLN A 215 -16.96 10.06 -7.68
CA GLN A 215 -17.19 11.51 -7.71
C GLN A 215 -16.32 12.23 -6.70
N ASP A 216 -16.07 11.66 -5.51
CA ASP A 216 -15.16 12.26 -4.54
C ASP A 216 -13.71 12.35 -5.05
N VAL A 217 -13.27 11.37 -5.87
CA VAL A 217 -11.97 11.41 -6.55
C VAL A 217 -11.94 12.49 -7.62
N ILE A 218 -13.02 12.63 -8.41
CA ILE A 218 -13.14 13.66 -9.43
C ILE A 218 -13.20 15.06 -8.80
N ASP A 219 -14.00 15.25 -7.76
CA ASP A 219 -14.11 16.51 -7.01
C ASP A 219 -12.75 16.90 -6.42
N ASN A 220 -11.98 15.93 -5.92
CA ASN A 220 -10.63 16.19 -5.42
C ASN A 220 -9.72 16.78 -6.49
N ILE A 221 -9.76 16.25 -7.72
CA ILE A 221 -8.95 16.73 -8.84
C ILE A 221 -9.46 18.06 -9.39
N THR A 222 -10.78 18.18 -9.58
CA THR A 222 -11.38 19.28 -10.35
C THR A 222 -11.57 20.55 -9.53
N ILE A 223 -11.93 20.41 -8.25
CA ILE A 223 -12.23 21.54 -7.36
C ILE A 223 -11.38 21.55 -6.08
N GLY A 224 -10.42 20.62 -5.95
CA GLY A 224 -9.53 20.55 -4.78
C GLY A 224 -10.22 20.09 -3.50
N LYS A 225 -11.39 19.44 -3.59
CA LYS A 225 -12.16 18.99 -2.41
C LYS A 225 -11.37 17.95 -1.63
N ILE A 226 -11.06 18.24 -0.38
CA ILE A 226 -10.43 17.26 0.53
C ILE A 226 -11.52 16.35 1.08
N THR A 227 -11.38 15.04 0.83
CA THR A 227 -12.29 14.03 1.39
C THR A 227 -11.66 13.42 2.61
N GLN A 228 -12.38 13.43 3.74
CA GLN A 228 -11.94 12.82 4.99
C GLN A 228 -12.63 11.49 5.22
N GLY A 229 -11.92 10.54 5.82
CA GLY A 229 -12.47 9.28 6.30
C GLY A 229 -12.17 9.10 7.78
N THR A 230 -13.12 8.49 8.49
CA THR A 230 -12.97 8.16 9.91
C THR A 230 -12.77 6.67 10.05
N ASN A 231 -11.65 6.28 10.66
CA ASN A 231 -11.40 4.90 11.02
C ASN A 231 -11.77 4.66 12.48
N MET A 232 -12.41 3.53 12.74
CA MET A 232 -12.65 3.03 14.08
C MET A 232 -11.62 1.95 14.42
N SER A 233 -10.88 2.15 15.50
CA SER A 233 -10.05 1.14 16.14
C SER A 233 -10.51 0.88 17.57
N LEU A 234 -10.04 -0.20 18.18
CA LEU A 234 -10.22 -0.45 19.61
C LEU A 234 -8.93 -0.05 20.33
N GLY A 235 -9.05 0.69 21.42
CA GLY A 235 -7.93 1.06 22.27
C GLY A 235 -8.30 0.96 23.74
N LEU A 236 -7.29 0.70 24.57
CA LEU A 236 -7.44 0.73 26.01
C LEU A 236 -7.34 2.17 26.49
N GLN A 237 -8.37 2.68 27.15
CA GLN A 237 -8.36 4.02 27.75
C GLN A 237 -8.40 3.89 29.27
N VAL A 238 -7.65 4.76 29.93
CA VAL A 238 -7.64 4.91 31.39
C VAL A 238 -8.63 6.03 31.74
N ASP A 239 -9.70 5.71 32.44
CA ASP A 239 -10.53 6.73 33.06
C ASP A 239 -9.84 7.16 34.37
N GLN A 240 -9.40 8.43 34.46
CA GLN A 240 -9.06 9.02 35.75
C GLN A 240 -10.36 9.33 36.48
N LEU A 241 -10.64 8.60 37.55
CA LEU A 241 -11.70 8.97 38.48
C LEU A 241 -11.20 10.13 39.36
N GLN A 242 -12.12 11.04 39.73
CA GLN A 242 -11.82 12.23 40.54
C GLN A 242 -10.93 11.93 41.75
N GLU A 243 -10.12 12.93 42.15
CA GLU A 243 -9.24 12.89 43.32
C GLU A 243 -9.91 12.15 44.50
N ARG A 244 -9.39 10.94 44.81
CA ARG A 244 -9.68 10.02 45.94
C ARG A 244 -10.09 8.59 45.57
N GLN A 245 -10.19 8.19 44.30
CA GLN A 245 -10.35 6.77 43.95
C GLN A 245 -9.00 6.09 43.64
N LEU A 246 -8.75 4.96 44.31
CA LEU A 246 -7.47 4.22 44.32
C LEU A 246 -7.30 3.22 43.17
N SER A 247 -8.32 3.02 42.32
CA SER A 247 -8.24 2.08 41.18
C SER A 247 -8.47 2.78 39.85
N LYS A 248 -7.46 2.73 38.98
CA LYS A 248 -7.61 3.08 37.56
C LYS A 248 -8.48 2.01 36.90
N THR A 249 -9.59 2.42 36.30
CA THR A 249 -10.43 1.48 35.52
C THR A 249 -9.97 1.50 34.07
N TYR A 250 -9.55 0.33 33.56
CA TYR A 250 -9.16 0.16 32.16
C TYR A 250 -10.38 -0.25 31.35
N CYS A 251 -10.80 0.62 30.44
CA CYS A 251 -11.94 0.35 29.58
C CYS A 251 -11.46 0.21 28.13
N MET A 252 -11.84 -0.88 27.47
CA MET A 252 -11.67 -0.98 26.02
C MET A 252 -12.72 -0.10 25.34
N ARG A 253 -12.28 0.90 24.58
CA ARG A 253 -13.16 1.86 23.92
C ARG A 253 -12.89 1.91 22.42
N LYS A 254 -13.92 2.31 21.69
CA LYS A 254 -13.82 2.64 20.26
C LYS A 254 -13.11 3.99 20.15
N LEU A 255 -11.96 4.00 19.49
CA LEU A 255 -11.22 5.20 19.13
C LEU A 255 -11.57 5.55 17.68
N LEU A 256 -11.95 6.80 17.47
CA LEU A 256 -12.21 7.35 16.14
C LEU A 256 -11.02 8.21 15.74
N SER A 257 -10.42 7.90 14.60
CA SER A 257 -9.34 8.69 14.02
C SER A 257 -9.79 9.17 12.64
N THR A 258 -9.98 10.48 12.51
CA THR A 258 -10.25 11.13 11.23
C THR A 258 -8.94 11.38 10.51
N LYS A 259 -8.90 11.00 9.24
CA LYS A 259 -7.74 11.17 8.36
C LYS A 259 -8.20 11.75 7.03
N ASN A 260 -7.33 12.52 6.39
CA ASN A 260 -7.55 12.94 5.01
C ASN A 260 -7.38 11.71 4.11
N ALA A 261 -8.46 11.30 3.45
CA ALA A 261 -8.53 10.12 2.61
C ALA A 261 -8.09 10.43 1.18
N LEU A 262 -8.59 11.55 0.64
CA LEU A 262 -8.20 12.10 -0.65
C LEU A 262 -7.65 13.49 -0.40
N THR A 263 -6.38 13.64 -0.69
CA THR A 263 -5.70 14.92 -0.83
C THR A 263 -5.31 15.03 -2.30
N ASP A 264 -5.19 16.27 -2.79
CA ASP A 264 -4.73 16.58 -4.16
C ASP A 264 -3.54 15.71 -4.63
N ILE A 265 -3.32 15.65 -5.95
CA ILE A 265 -2.35 14.76 -6.59
C ILE A 265 -0.98 14.90 -5.91
N GLN A 266 -0.53 13.82 -5.27
CA GLN A 266 0.77 13.82 -4.59
C GLN A 266 1.87 13.51 -5.61
N ILE A 267 2.33 14.55 -6.30
CA ILE A 267 3.39 14.43 -7.28
C ILE A 267 4.70 14.67 -6.54
N LYS A 268 5.60 13.68 -6.40
CA LYS A 268 6.96 13.82 -5.83
C LYS A 268 7.04 14.26 -4.36
N ILE A 269 8.15 13.95 -3.71
CA ILE A 269 8.52 14.46 -2.38
C ILE A 269 9.77 15.31 -2.58
N ILE A 270 9.78 16.54 -2.07
CA ILE A 270 10.98 17.35 -1.94
C ILE A 270 11.62 17.00 -0.60
N VAL A 271 12.86 16.54 -0.63
CA VAL A 271 13.70 16.41 0.56
C VAL A 271 14.39 17.76 0.76
N LEU A 272 14.09 18.46 1.85
CA LEU A 272 14.78 19.71 2.17
C LEU A 272 16.23 19.39 2.55
N LYS A 273 17.18 20.13 1.97
CA LYS A 273 18.63 19.90 2.17
C LYS A 273 19.06 19.93 3.65
N ASN A 274 18.32 20.63 4.51
CA ASN A 274 18.80 20.99 5.85
C ASN A 274 18.04 20.31 7.02
N SER A 275 16.89 19.66 6.80
CA SER A 275 16.04 19.22 7.92
C SER A 275 15.58 17.77 7.92
N GLN A 276 16.15 16.91 7.07
CA GLN A 276 15.72 15.51 6.90
C GLN A 276 14.19 15.36 6.72
N SER A 277 13.51 16.45 6.37
CA SER A 277 12.07 16.55 6.30
C SER A 277 11.64 16.38 4.85
N CYS A 278 10.61 15.58 4.67
CA CYS A 278 10.05 15.21 3.38
C CYS A 278 8.71 15.94 3.23
N LEU A 279 8.61 16.84 2.23
CA LEU A 279 7.39 17.56 1.94
C LEU A 279 6.82 17.11 0.58
N PRO A 280 5.50 16.98 0.44
CA PRO A 280 4.89 16.71 -0.86
C PRO A 280 5.22 17.84 -1.84
N PHE A 281 5.61 17.49 -3.06
CA PHE A 281 5.85 18.46 -4.13
C PHE A 281 4.49 18.87 -4.70
N PHE A 282 4.28 20.18 -4.75
CA PHE A 282 3.17 20.80 -5.44
C PHE A 282 3.74 21.56 -6.63
N HIS A 283 3.14 21.41 -7.81
CA HIS A 283 3.67 21.91 -9.09
C HIS A 283 3.97 23.43 -9.11
N SER A 284 3.36 24.20 -8.20
CA SER A 284 3.53 25.65 -8.05
C SER A 284 4.41 26.09 -6.87
N LEU A 285 4.86 25.17 -6.02
CA LEU A 285 5.64 25.49 -4.83
C LEU A 285 7.12 25.09 -5.00
N THR A 286 7.99 26.07 -4.87
CA THR A 286 9.46 25.86 -4.82
C THR A 286 9.91 25.51 -3.41
N THR A 287 11.15 25.04 -3.22
CA THR A 287 11.74 24.80 -1.90
C THR A 287 11.64 26.00 -0.97
N ASP A 288 11.71 27.21 -1.54
CA ASP A 288 11.71 28.47 -0.80
C ASP A 288 10.30 28.86 -0.32
N SER A 289 9.28 28.14 -0.80
CA SER A 289 7.88 28.33 -0.42
C SER A 289 7.53 27.61 0.90
N TYR A 290 8.47 26.85 1.48
CA TYR A 290 8.26 26.12 2.73
C TYR A 290 9.07 26.75 3.86
N ILE A 291 8.39 27.07 4.96
CA ILE A 291 9.02 27.58 6.17
C ILE A 291 9.29 26.39 7.10
N ASP A 292 10.57 26.20 7.42
CA ASP A 292 10.97 25.22 8.42
C ASP A 292 10.84 25.85 9.81
N CYS A 293 9.82 25.45 10.58
CA CYS A 293 9.63 25.93 11.95
C CYS A 293 10.61 25.30 12.95
N ALA A 294 11.59 24.50 12.52
CA ALA A 294 12.63 23.97 13.39
C ALA A 294 13.85 24.90 13.49
N SER A 295 13.65 26.14 13.95
CA SER A 295 14.71 26.93 14.57
C SER A 295 14.14 27.99 15.51
N SER A 296 13.86 27.58 16.73
CA SER A 296 13.86 28.43 17.93
C SER A 296 14.56 27.69 19.05
#